data_AF-A0A8S3YRU6-F1
#
_entry.id   AF-A0A8S3YRU6-F1
#
_cell.length_a   1.000
_cell.length_b   1.000
_cell.length_c   1.000
_cell.angle_alpha   90.00
_cell.angle_beta   90.00
_cell.angle_gamma   90.00
#
_symmetry.space_group_name_H-M   'P 1'
#
loop_
_entity.id
_entity.type
_entity.pdbx_description
1 polymer ?
#
loop_
_entity_poly.entity_id
_entity_poly.type
_entity_poly.pdbx_seq_one_letter_code
_entity_poly.pdbx_strand_id
1 'polypeptide(L)'
;FEKAENKEQLQRVIENFQQSLRSKINPRNLKRFVQAFMKRSNISDQVSKLKCRVLMVTGSKASFNHTVHNLFARMRERLDKMECDILEVDGVANVLEEKPERFAECFLYFLQGMGFVGGVPMPRVQRSASIDSTGTPPGRTRSMSMEEADMPRGIYSMSPPKYGSPTRGSSGDVLSTSPTKG
;
A
#
# COMPACT_ATOMS: atom_id res chain seq x y z
N PHE A 1 6.82 -0.43 20.18
CA PHE A 1 7.73 -0.91 21.23
C PHE A 1 9.16 -0.70 20.75
N GLU A 2 9.76 0.46 21.03
CA GLU A 2 11.21 0.64 20.80
C GLU A 2 11.98 -0.36 21.65
N LYS A 3 12.98 -1.02 21.06
CA LYS A 3 13.94 -1.81 21.84
C LYS A 3 14.66 -0.85 22.78
N ALA A 4 14.36 -0.95 24.07
CA ALA A 4 15.18 -0.31 25.08
C ALA A 4 16.54 -1.03 25.10
N GLU A 5 17.57 -0.37 24.55
CA GLU A 5 18.94 -0.87 24.58
C GLU A 5 19.56 -0.69 25.98
N ASN A 6 18.97 0.17 26.82
CA ASN A 6 19.40 0.46 28.18
C ASN A 6 18.30 0.16 29.22
N LYS A 7 18.71 -0.38 30.37
CA LYS A 7 17.84 -0.72 31.51
C LYS A 7 16.99 0.46 31.99
N GLU A 8 17.55 1.68 31.91
CA GLU A 8 16.85 2.92 32.26
C GLU A 8 15.76 3.30 31.25
N GLN A 9 15.99 3.10 29.96
CA GLN A 9 14.99 3.36 28.93
C GLN A 9 13.82 2.38 29.05
N LEU A 10 14.12 1.11 29.35
CA LEU A 10 13.11 0.10 29.59
C LEU A 10 12.22 0.49 30.78
N GLN A 11 12.85 0.94 31.86
CA GLN A 11 12.15 1.38 33.06
C GLN A 11 11.22 2.57 32.76
N ARG A 12 11.70 3.58 32.01
CA ARG A 12 10.87 4.72 31.58
C ARG A 12 9.70 4.28 30.70
N VAL A 13 9.92 3.36 29.76
CA VAL A 13 8.85 2.84 28.89
C VAL A 13 7.80 2.09 29.72
N ILE A 14 8.22 1.29 30.69
CA ILE A 14 7.32 0.57 31.61
C ILE A 14 6.53 1.57 32.46
N GLU A 15 7.18 2.57 33.03
CA GLU A 15 6.54 3.59 33.86
C GLU A 15 5.52 4.41 33.05
N ASN A 16 5.89 4.85 31.86
CA ASN A 16 4.99 5.55 30.93
C ASN A 16 3.79 4.68 30.56
N PHE A 17 4.01 3.39 30.32
CA PHE A 17 2.93 2.44 30.02
C PHE A 17 2.01 2.24 31.22
N GLN A 18 2.56 2.05 32.43
CA GLN A 18 1.77 1.92 33.65
C GLN A 18 0.95 3.17 33.95
N GLN A 19 1.52 4.36 33.74
CA GLN A 19 0.84 5.63 33.94
C GLN A 19 -0.28 5.85 32.91
N SER A 20 -0.04 5.48 31.65
CA SER A 20 -1.05 5.46 30.59
C SER A 20 -2.20 4.51 30.93
N LEU A 21 -1.90 3.30 31.42
CA LEU A 21 -2.91 2.33 31.84
C LEU A 21 -3.75 2.83 33.02
N ARG A 22 -3.12 3.48 34.01
CA ARG A 22 -3.82 4.02 35.19
C ARG A 22 -4.72 5.21 34.88
N SER A 23 -4.34 6.03 33.90
CA SER A 23 -5.07 7.26 33.55
C SER A 23 -6.16 7.03 32.50
N LYS A 24 -5.92 6.18 31.49
CA LYS A 24 -6.81 6.02 30.34
C LYS A 24 -7.77 4.84 30.46
N ILE A 25 -7.47 3.85 31.30
CA ILE A 25 -8.23 2.59 31.33
C ILE A 25 -8.72 2.29 32.74
N ASN A 26 -10.00 1.93 32.86
CA ASN A 26 -10.57 1.48 34.12
C ASN A 26 -9.92 0.14 34.57
N PRO A 27 -9.26 0.08 35.75
CA PRO A 27 -8.51 -1.10 36.18
C PRO A 27 -9.40 -2.33 36.44
N ARG A 28 -10.66 -2.14 36.86
CA ARG A 28 -11.60 -3.26 37.04
C ARG A 28 -11.95 -3.91 35.71
N ASN A 29 -12.16 -3.09 34.67
CA ASN A 29 -12.46 -3.58 33.33
C ASN A 29 -11.22 -4.23 32.69
N LEU A 30 -10.04 -3.65 32.89
CA LEU A 30 -8.78 -4.23 32.43
C LEU A 30 -8.55 -5.63 33.03
N LYS A 31 -8.76 -5.79 34.35
CA LYS A 31 -8.65 -7.10 35.00
C LYS A 31 -9.59 -8.14 34.37
N ARG A 32 -10.85 -7.77 34.13
CA ARG A 32 -11.84 -8.66 33.48
C ARG A 32 -11.44 -9.01 32.05
N PHE A 33 -10.95 -8.02 31.29
CA PHE A 33 -10.47 -8.23 29.91
C PHE A 33 -9.30 -9.21 29.87
N VAL A 34 -8.29 -9.02 30.71
CA VAL A 34 -7.13 -9.93 30.79
C VAL A 34 -7.57 -11.33 31.21
N GLN A 35 -8.46 -11.46 32.21
CA GLN A 35 -8.98 -12.76 32.62
C GLN A 35 -9.75 -13.48 31.50
N ALA A 36 -10.55 -12.75 30.72
CA ALA A 36 -11.26 -13.31 29.57
C ALA A 36 -10.27 -13.75 28.47
N PHE A 37 -9.25 -12.93 28.19
CA PHE A 37 -8.21 -13.27 27.23
C PHE A 37 -7.42 -14.53 27.63
N MET A 38 -7.07 -14.68 28.91
CA MET A 38 -6.35 -15.86 29.38
C MET A 38 -7.18 -17.15 29.32
N LYS A 39 -8.51 -17.05 29.40
CA LYS A 39 -9.45 -18.18 29.33
C LYS A 39 -9.95 -18.47 27.91
N ARG A 40 -9.42 -17.80 26.89
CA ARG A 40 -9.88 -17.94 25.50
C ARG A 40 -9.73 -19.37 24.99
N SER A 41 -10.71 -19.83 24.21
CA SER A 41 -10.63 -21.09 23.48
C SER A 41 -9.78 -20.96 22.22
N ASN A 42 -9.35 -22.09 21.66
CA ASN A 42 -8.55 -22.10 20.44
C ASN A 42 -9.41 -21.74 19.22
N ILE A 43 -8.96 -20.74 18.44
CA ILE A 43 -9.67 -20.29 17.24
C ILE A 43 -9.47 -21.23 16.04
N SER A 44 -8.44 -22.08 16.04
CA SER A 44 -8.03 -22.94 14.92
C SER A 44 -9.18 -23.82 14.40
N ASP A 45 -10.08 -24.25 15.28
CA ASP A 45 -11.24 -25.08 14.94
C ASP A 45 -12.39 -24.29 14.29
N GLN A 46 -12.39 -22.97 14.45
CA GLN A 46 -13.38 -22.08 13.84
C GLN A 46 -12.88 -21.44 12.55
N VAL A 47 -11.60 -21.59 12.22
CA VAL A 47 -10.98 -21.01 11.01
C VAL A 47 -11.68 -21.47 9.72
N SER A 48 -12.14 -22.72 9.65
CA SER A 48 -12.87 -23.23 8.48
C SER A 48 -14.22 -22.55 8.24
N LYS A 49 -14.73 -21.79 9.22
CA LYS A 49 -15.98 -21.03 9.10
C LYS A 49 -15.77 -19.62 8.56
N LEU A 50 -14.51 -19.17 8.42
CA LEU A 50 -14.21 -17.86 7.84
C LEU A 50 -14.54 -17.89 6.34
N LYS A 51 -15.27 -16.87 5.89
CA LYS A 51 -15.71 -16.70 4.48
C LYS A 51 -15.13 -15.44 3.84
N CYS A 52 -14.06 -14.91 4.41
CA CYS A 52 -13.47 -13.64 4.01
C CYS A 52 -11.98 -13.79 3.80
N ARG A 53 -11.44 -12.91 2.94
CA ARG A 53 -10.00 -12.80 2.75
C ARG A 53 -9.34 -12.28 4.04
N VAL A 54 -8.31 -12.97 4.48
CA VAL A 54 -7.56 -12.68 5.71
C VAL A 54 -6.15 -12.22 5.34
N LEU A 55 -5.72 -11.11 5.94
CA LEU A 55 -4.32 -10.68 5.93
C LEU A 55 -3.77 -10.82 7.34
N MET A 56 -2.83 -11.75 7.53
CA MET A 56 -2.11 -11.92 8.79
C MET A 56 -0.88 -11.01 8.79
N VAL A 57 -0.66 -10.27 9.87
CA VAL A 57 0.44 -9.29 9.97
C VAL A 57 1.30 -9.63 11.17
N THR A 58 2.61 -9.74 10.96
CA THR A 58 3.59 -10.01 12.01
C THR A 58 4.90 -9.28 11.75
N GLY A 59 5.65 -9.00 12.81
CA GLY A 59 7.03 -8.54 12.72
C GLY A 59 7.99 -9.70 12.97
N SER A 60 9.18 -9.70 12.37
CA SER A 60 10.16 -10.78 12.58
C SER A 60 10.74 -10.81 14.00
N LYS A 61 10.58 -9.72 14.78
CA LYS A 61 10.95 -9.66 16.21
C LYS A 61 9.74 -9.73 17.16
N ALA A 62 8.55 -10.04 16.65
CA ALA A 62 7.34 -10.11 17.47
C ALA A 62 7.37 -11.37 18.37
N SER A 63 6.97 -11.23 19.64
CA SER A 63 6.96 -12.35 20.60
C SER A 63 6.04 -13.50 20.20
N PHE A 64 5.04 -13.24 19.34
CA PHE A 64 4.06 -14.22 18.87
C PHE A 64 4.23 -14.58 17.39
N ASN A 65 5.38 -14.26 16.77
CA ASN A 65 5.65 -14.53 15.36
C ASN A 65 5.41 -16.01 15.02
N HIS A 66 5.99 -16.94 15.77
CA HIS A 66 5.79 -18.37 15.58
C HIS A 66 4.31 -18.80 15.67
N THR A 67 3.54 -18.20 16.58
CA THR A 67 2.09 -18.48 16.70
C THR A 67 1.32 -18.05 15.45
N VAL A 68 1.70 -16.91 14.86
CA VAL A 68 1.10 -16.42 13.60
C VAL A 68 1.40 -17.38 12.45
N HIS A 69 2.65 -17.84 12.30
CA HIS A 69 3.02 -18.81 11.26
C HIS A 69 2.30 -20.15 11.42
N ASN A 70 2.19 -20.65 12.65
CA ASN A 70 1.44 -21.90 12.92
C ASN A 70 -0.03 -21.74 12.53
N LEU A 71 -0.66 -20.63 12.92
CA LEU A 71 -2.04 -20.37 12.56
C LEU A 71 -2.19 -20.22 11.04
N PHE A 72 -1.28 -19.51 10.37
CA PHE A 72 -1.27 -19.37 8.92
C PHE A 72 -1.18 -20.71 8.19
N ALA A 73 -0.28 -21.61 8.62
CA ALA A 73 -0.17 -22.96 8.08
C ALA A 73 -1.49 -23.74 8.23
N ARG A 74 -2.09 -23.69 9.42
CA ARG A 74 -3.41 -24.32 9.70
C ARG A 74 -4.54 -23.71 8.87
N MET A 75 -4.51 -22.39 8.63
CA MET A 75 -5.47 -21.72 7.77
C MET A 75 -5.32 -22.22 6.33
N ARG A 76 -4.11 -22.31 5.82
CA ARG A 76 -3.83 -22.75 4.44
C ARG A 76 -4.18 -24.21 4.17
N GLU A 77 -4.09 -25.07 5.18
CA GLU A 77 -4.54 -26.46 5.11
C GLU A 77 -6.08 -26.58 5.03
N ARG A 78 -6.81 -25.66 5.66
CA ARG A 78 -8.28 -25.75 5.84
C ARG A 78 -9.08 -24.84 4.89
N LEU A 79 -8.48 -23.75 4.40
CA LEU A 79 -9.07 -22.81 3.44
C LEU A 79 -8.47 -23.11 2.05
N ASP A 80 -9.32 -23.50 1.11
CA ASP A 80 -8.87 -23.90 -0.22
C ASP A 80 -8.24 -22.70 -0.97
N LYS A 81 -6.93 -22.81 -1.17
CA LYS A 81 -6.01 -22.13 -2.10
C LYS A 81 -5.96 -20.60 -2.28
N MET A 82 -6.83 -19.73 -1.76
CA MET A 82 -6.66 -18.28 -2.07
C MET A 82 -7.01 -17.21 -1.03
N GLU A 83 -7.55 -17.52 0.14
CA GLU A 83 -8.10 -16.45 0.99
C GLU A 83 -7.19 -15.93 2.11
N CYS A 84 -6.01 -16.51 2.35
CA CYS A 84 -5.13 -16.05 3.45
C CYS A 84 -3.75 -15.63 2.95
N ASP A 85 -3.39 -14.39 3.20
CA ASP A 85 -2.07 -13.81 2.94
C ASP A 85 -1.35 -13.50 4.26
N ILE A 86 -0.02 -13.54 4.27
CA ILE A 86 0.80 -13.16 5.42
C ILE A 86 1.77 -12.04 5.04
N LEU A 87 1.83 -11.01 5.88
CA LEU A 87 2.77 -9.90 5.83
C LEU A 87 3.71 -10.03 7.03
N GLU A 88 4.95 -10.42 6.76
CA GLU A 88 6.03 -10.38 7.73
C GLU A 88 6.93 -9.18 7.45
N VAL A 89 7.09 -8.31 8.45
CA VAL A 89 7.94 -7.11 8.33
C VAL A 89 9.22 -7.31 9.14
N ASP A 90 10.36 -7.13 8.47
CA ASP A 90 11.65 -7.36 9.09
C ASP A 90 12.04 -6.30 10.11
N GLY A 91 12.67 -6.77 11.19
CA GLY A 91 13.37 -5.93 12.14
C GLY A 91 12.49 -5.24 13.17
N VAL A 92 11.18 -5.52 13.20
CA VAL A 92 10.19 -4.87 14.07
C VAL A 92 9.44 -5.89 14.93
N ALA A 93 8.96 -5.44 16.10
CA ALA A 93 8.11 -6.23 16.98
C ALA A 93 6.63 -5.88 16.82
N ASN A 94 6.32 -4.58 16.67
CA ASN A 94 4.98 -4.10 16.36
C ASN A 94 4.97 -3.30 15.06
N VAL A 95 4.44 -3.91 14.00
CA VAL A 95 4.42 -3.32 12.66
C VAL A 95 3.67 -1.99 12.61
N LEU A 96 2.55 -1.87 13.34
CA LEU A 96 1.70 -0.68 13.30
C LEU A 96 2.34 0.54 13.98
N GLU A 97 3.19 0.30 14.98
CA GLU A 97 3.89 1.38 15.69
C GLU A 97 5.22 1.74 15.04
N GLU A 98 5.98 0.74 14.59
CA GLU A 98 7.36 0.95 14.12
C GLU A 98 7.46 1.22 12.62
N LYS A 99 6.61 0.60 11.79
CA LYS A 99 6.63 0.74 10.32
C LYS A 99 5.22 0.85 9.73
N PRO A 100 4.41 1.84 10.14
CA PRO A 100 3.06 2.04 9.62
C PRO A 100 3.03 2.25 8.11
N GLU A 101 4.07 2.87 7.53
CA GLU A 101 4.19 3.11 6.09
C GLU A 101 4.26 1.82 5.28
N ARG A 102 5.01 0.82 5.76
CA ARG A 102 5.10 -0.49 5.10
C ARG A 102 3.80 -1.27 5.23
N PHE A 103 3.15 -1.18 6.39
CA PHE A 103 1.83 -1.78 6.55
C PHE A 103 0.79 -1.15 5.62
N ALA A 104 0.73 0.18 5.54
CA ALA A 104 -0.23 0.90 4.69
C ALA A 104 -0.08 0.54 3.21
N GLU A 105 1.16 0.46 2.72
CA GLU A 105 1.42 0.03 1.34
C GLU A 105 0.95 -1.40 1.09
N CYS A 106 1.30 -2.35 1.95
CA CYS A 106 0.87 -3.75 1.82
C CYS A 106 -0.64 -3.91 1.94
N PHE A 107 -1.27 -3.14 2.84
CA PHE A 107 -2.71 -3.10 2.99
C PHE A 107 -3.40 -2.57 1.73
N LEU A 108 -2.82 -1.56 1.08
CA LEU A 108 -3.32 -1.05 -0.21
C LEU A 108 -3.27 -2.13 -1.30
N TYR A 109 -2.16 -2.89 -1.41
CA TYR A 109 -2.07 -4.03 -2.34
C TYR A 109 -3.13 -5.10 -2.05
N PHE A 110 -3.38 -5.39 -0.76
CA PHE A 110 -4.41 -6.35 -0.34
C PHE A 110 -5.81 -5.89 -0.76
N LEU A 111 -6.15 -4.61 -0.54
CA LEU A 111 -7.42 -4.04 -0.97
C LEU A 111 -7.58 -4.02 -2.49
N GLN A 112 -6.51 -3.73 -3.23
CA GLN A 112 -6.52 -3.79 -4.69
C GLN A 112 -6.71 -5.22 -5.21
N GLY A 113 -6.09 -6.21 -4.56
CA GLY A 113 -6.29 -7.64 -4.86
C GLY A 113 -7.72 -8.12 -4.61
N MET A 114 -8.46 -7.44 -3.73
CA MET A 114 -9.90 -7.67 -3.52
C MET A 114 -10.81 -6.87 -4.47
N GLY A 115 -10.25 -5.96 -5.28
CA GLY A 115 -11.01 -5.12 -6.22
C GLY A 115 -11.63 -3.86 -5.62
N PHE A 116 -11.33 -3.50 -4.36
CA PHE A 116 -11.90 -2.30 -3.74
C PHE A 116 -11.23 -0.99 -4.18
N VAL A 117 -9.94 -1.02 -4.53
CA VAL A 117 -9.11 0.20 -4.71
C VAL A 117 -8.35 0.16 -6.05
N GLY A 118 -9.08 0.28 -7.16
CA GLY A 118 -8.49 0.26 -8.52
C GLY A 118 -7.86 1.59 -8.98
N GLY A 119 -8.24 2.71 -8.37
CA GLY A 119 -7.85 4.05 -8.82
C GLY A 119 -6.67 4.70 -8.08
N VAL A 120 -6.14 4.05 -7.03
CA VAL A 120 -5.03 4.61 -6.24
C VAL A 120 -3.70 4.21 -6.87
N PRO A 121 -2.81 5.17 -7.20
CA PRO A 121 -1.50 4.85 -7.73
C PRO A 121 -0.65 4.13 -6.69
N MET A 122 -0.06 2.99 -7.06
CA MET A 122 0.72 2.20 -6.13
C MET A 122 2.09 2.86 -5.88
N PRO A 123 2.45 3.16 -4.61
CA PRO A 123 3.63 3.97 -4.27
C PRO A 123 4.96 3.47 -4.84
N ARG A 124 5.09 2.17 -5.11
CA ARG A 124 6.30 1.54 -5.66
C ARG A 124 6.16 0.96 -7.04
N VAL A 125 4.96 0.94 -7.61
CA VAL A 125 4.79 0.66 -9.04
C VAL A 125 4.78 2.01 -9.74
N GLN A 126 5.93 2.68 -9.71
CA GLN A 126 6.19 3.66 -10.75
C GLN A 126 6.20 2.85 -12.03
N ARG A 127 5.12 2.94 -12.81
CA ARG A 127 5.17 2.50 -14.20
C ARG A 127 6.41 3.17 -14.74
N SER A 128 7.39 2.37 -15.13
CA SER A 128 8.48 2.82 -15.99
C SER A 128 7.79 3.39 -17.21
N ALA A 129 7.46 4.68 -17.15
CA ALA A 129 7.34 5.48 -18.33
C ALA A 129 8.72 5.32 -18.95
N SER A 130 8.79 4.53 -20.02
CA SER A 130 9.97 4.38 -20.85
C SER A 130 10.55 5.78 -21.00
N ILE A 131 11.72 6.01 -20.42
CA ILE A 131 12.46 7.24 -20.64
C ILE A 131 12.74 7.21 -22.14
N ASP A 132 12.12 8.11 -22.89
CA ASP A 132 12.54 8.30 -24.26
C ASP A 132 13.99 8.82 -24.19
N SER A 133 14.83 8.35 -25.11
CA SER A 133 16.28 8.58 -25.18
C SER A 133 16.68 10.07 -25.26
N THR A 134 15.69 10.96 -25.32
CA THR A 134 15.80 12.42 -25.37
C THR A 134 15.76 13.10 -23.98
N GLY A 135 15.63 12.36 -22.88
CA GLY A 135 15.80 12.91 -21.52
C GLY A 135 14.67 13.85 -21.05
N THR A 136 13.50 13.80 -21.69
CA THR A 136 12.35 14.62 -21.29
C THR A 136 11.55 13.91 -20.19
N PRO A 137 11.21 14.56 -19.06
CA PRO A 137 10.44 13.93 -17.99
C PRO A 137 9.07 13.47 -18.53
N PRO A 138 8.66 12.21 -18.29
CA PRO A 138 7.39 11.72 -18.79
C PRO A 138 6.26 12.45 -18.05
N GLY A 139 5.54 13.28 -18.80
CA GLY A 139 4.28 13.88 -18.36
C GLY A 139 3.33 12.77 -17.91
N ARG A 140 2.83 12.91 -16.68
CA ARG A 140 1.79 12.12 -16.01
C ARG A 140 0.82 11.50 -17.03
N THR A 141 0.96 10.20 -17.31
CA THR A 141 0.09 9.48 -18.24
C THR A 141 -1.34 9.60 -17.75
N ARG A 142 -2.15 10.41 -18.43
CA ARG A 142 -3.59 10.51 -18.18
C ARG A 142 -4.17 9.12 -18.43
N SER A 143 -4.83 8.55 -17.44
CA SER A 143 -5.65 7.35 -17.64
C SER A 143 -6.75 7.71 -18.64
N MET A 144 -6.76 7.06 -19.79
CA MET A 144 -7.83 7.16 -20.79
C MET A 144 -9.15 6.85 -20.11
N SER A 145 -10.15 7.71 -20.31
CA SER A 145 -11.50 7.44 -19.78
C SER A 145 -12.16 6.32 -20.60
N MET A 146 -13.16 5.64 -20.02
CA MET A 146 -13.86 4.53 -20.69
C MET A 146 -14.52 4.98 -22.01
N GLU A 147 -15.03 6.21 -22.03
CA GLU A 147 -15.58 6.89 -23.23
C GLU A 147 -14.52 7.15 -24.31
N GLU A 148 -13.27 7.37 -23.90
CA GLU A 148 -12.13 7.63 -24.80
C GLU A 148 -11.52 6.36 -25.38
N ALA A 149 -11.77 5.20 -24.74
CA ALA A 149 -11.40 3.88 -25.25
C ALA A 149 -12.39 3.35 -26.30
N ASP A 150 -13.66 3.76 -26.21
CA ASP A 150 -14.73 3.36 -27.14
C ASP A 150 -14.70 4.16 -28.46
N MET A 151 -13.89 5.22 -28.56
CA MET A 151 -13.71 5.94 -29.83
C MET A 151 -12.84 5.12 -30.81
N PRO A 152 -13.31 4.86 -32.04
CA PRO A 152 -12.56 4.09 -33.03
C PRO A 152 -11.30 4.85 -33.45
N ARG A 153 -10.13 4.33 -33.06
CA ARG A 153 -8.85 4.89 -33.47
C ARG A 153 -8.58 4.50 -34.92
N GLY A 154 -8.63 5.48 -35.82
CA GLY A 154 -8.35 5.29 -37.25
C GLY A 154 -6.97 4.67 -37.49
N ILE A 155 -6.90 3.81 -38.51
CA ILE A 155 -5.77 2.93 -38.86
C ILE A 155 -4.47 3.68 -39.26
N TYR A 156 -4.46 5.02 -39.28
CA TYR A 156 -3.36 5.83 -39.84
C TYR A 156 -2.51 6.54 -38.79
N SER A 157 -2.14 5.86 -37.70
CA SER A 157 -1.16 6.38 -36.73
C SER A 157 -0.09 5.34 -36.40
N MET A 158 0.47 4.71 -37.44
CA MET A 158 1.67 3.87 -37.34
C MET A 158 2.79 4.52 -38.16
N SER A 159 3.21 5.72 -37.78
CA SER A 159 4.47 6.31 -38.27
C SER A 159 5.05 7.20 -37.17
N PRO A 160 6.30 6.98 -36.73
CA PRO A 160 6.97 7.90 -35.82
C PRO A 160 7.16 9.26 -36.50
N PRO A 161 7.02 10.40 -35.80
CA PRO A 161 7.36 11.70 -36.36
C PRO A 161 8.86 11.74 -36.65
N LYS A 162 9.25 11.96 -37.91
CA LYS A 162 10.63 12.28 -38.26
C LYS A 162 10.93 13.71 -37.83
N TYR A 163 11.63 13.89 -36.70
CA TYR A 163 12.24 15.18 -36.35
C TYR A 163 13.53 15.37 -37.18
N GLY A 164 13.52 16.35 -38.08
CA GLY A 164 14.72 16.87 -38.76
C GLY A 164 15.14 18.19 -38.15
N SER A 165 16.40 18.29 -37.72
CA SER A 165 17.08 19.50 -37.22
C SER A 165 17.83 20.24 -38.38
N PRO A 166 18.44 21.43 -38.18
CA PRO A 166 17.97 22.70 -38.75
C PRO A 166 18.89 23.30 -39.83
N THR A 167 18.35 24.07 -40.78
CA THR A 167 19.14 24.96 -41.65
C THR A 167 18.46 26.32 -41.89
N ARG A 168 18.94 27.31 -41.13
CA ARG A 168 19.33 28.68 -41.50
C ARG A 168 18.79 29.27 -42.83
N GLY A 169 18.10 30.43 -42.74
CA GLY A 169 18.19 31.50 -43.75
C GLY A 169 16.93 32.33 -44.04
N SER A 170 16.90 33.53 -43.46
CA SER A 170 16.50 34.85 -44.04
C SER A 170 15.23 35.02 -44.89
N SER A 171 14.59 36.18 -44.63
CA SER A 171 13.60 36.92 -45.45
C SER A 171 12.19 36.34 -45.34
N GLY A 172 11.13 37.06 -44.99
CA GLY A 172 10.83 38.48 -45.01
C GLY A 172 9.33 38.57 -45.31
N ASP A 173 8.66 39.53 -44.67
CA ASP A 173 7.38 40.12 -45.07
C ASP A 173 6.03 39.46 -44.73
N VAL A 174 5.42 40.07 -43.70
CA VAL A 174 4.04 40.61 -43.59
C VAL A 174 3.00 40.22 -44.66
N LEU A 175 1.78 39.86 -44.21
CA LEU A 175 0.64 40.79 -44.30
C LEU A 175 -0.56 40.38 -43.42
N SER A 176 -1.04 41.37 -42.67
CA SER A 176 -2.32 41.45 -41.98
C SER A 176 -3.48 41.49 -42.98
N THR A 177 -4.66 40.96 -42.62
CA THR A 177 -5.94 41.70 -42.69
C THR A 177 -7.11 40.84 -42.20
N SER A 178 -7.76 41.31 -41.14
CA SER A 178 -9.13 40.97 -40.77
C SER A 178 -10.11 41.82 -41.59
N PRO A 179 -11.32 41.33 -41.95
CA PRO A 179 -12.35 42.16 -42.53
C PRO A 179 -13.30 42.70 -41.44
N THR A 180 -13.34 44.02 -41.31
CA THR A 180 -14.53 44.81 -40.93
C THR A 180 -14.91 45.59 -42.18
N LYS A 181 -16.13 45.97 -42.51
CA LYS A 181 -17.46 46.01 -41.89
C LYS A 181 -18.44 46.31 -43.05
N GLY A 182 -19.73 46.15 -42.82
CA GLY A 182 -20.79 46.68 -43.69
C GLY A 182 -22.15 46.24 -43.19
#